data_AF-A0A1L0ASZ2-F1
#
_entry.id   AF-A0A1L0ASZ2-F1
#
_cell.length_a   1.000
_cell.length_b   1.000
_cell.length_c   1.000
_cell.angle_alpha   90.00
_cell.angle_beta   90.00
_cell.angle_gamma   90.00
#
_symmetry.space_group_name_H-M   'P 1'
#
loop_
_entity.id
_entity.type
_entity.pdbx_description
1 polymer ?
#
loop_
_entity_poly.entity_id
_entity_poly.type
_entity_poly.pdbx_seq_one_letter_code
_entity_poly.pdbx_strand_id
1 'polypeptide(L)' 'MKHANIGNQNALKNEDDKATSKLICRVNPKIKAQWVKSAQKEGKKLTEWVTDVLNEKASA' A
#
# COMPACT_ATOMS: atom_id res chain seq x y z
N MET A 1 12.22 26.42 21.54
CA MET A 1 11.56 26.48 20.22
C MET A 1 11.07 25.07 19.88
N LYS A 2 9.76 24.80 20.01
CA LYS A 2 9.17 23.49 19.72
C LYS A 2 8.53 23.55 18.32
N HIS A 3 9.15 22.90 17.34
CA HIS A 3 8.52 22.71 16.03
C HIS A 3 7.49 21.59 16.15
N ALA A 4 6.23 21.96 16.39
CA ALA A 4 5.13 21.03 16.31
C ALA A 4 4.87 20.71 14.84
N ASN A 5 5.06 19.46 14.44
CA ASN A 5 4.56 18.93 13.18
C ASN A 5 3.03 18.97 13.22
N ILE A 6 2.45 20.09 12.77
CA ILE A 6 1.03 20.19 12.41
C ILE A 6 0.87 19.44 11.07
N GLY A 7 0.97 18.12 11.15
CA GLY A 7 0.70 17.21 10.04
C GLY A 7 -0.81 17.04 9.89
N ASN A 8 -1.34 17.58 8.79
CA ASN A 8 -2.64 17.32 8.17
C ASN A 8 -3.55 16.28 8.90
N GLN A 9 -4.48 16.77 9.73
CA GLN A 9 -5.45 15.94 10.47
C GLN A 9 -6.52 15.26 9.57
N ASN A 10 -6.55 15.55 8.26
CA ASN A 10 -7.46 14.92 7.30
C ASN A 10 -7.07 13.46 6.94
N ALA A 11 -6.00 12.92 7.52
CA ALA A 11 -5.59 11.53 7.34
C ALA A 11 -6.12 10.57 8.42
N LEU A 12 -6.99 11.05 9.31
CA LEU A 12 -7.73 10.20 10.25
C LEU A 12 -8.81 9.43 9.48
N LYS A 13 -8.42 8.38 8.75
CA LYS A 13 -9.35 7.33 8.33
C LYS A 13 -10.05 6.80 9.59
N ASN A 14 -11.35 6.45 9.50
CA ASN A 14 -12.08 5.80 10.59
C ASN A 14 -11.23 4.67 11.17
N GLU A 15 -11.30 4.45 12.48
CA GLU A 15 -10.42 3.49 13.14
C GLU A 15 -10.53 2.09 12.53
N ASP A 16 -11.71 1.73 12.05
CA ASP A 16 -12.01 0.49 11.34
C ASP A 16 -11.37 0.40 9.94
N ASP A 17 -11.05 1.53 9.29
CA ASP A 17 -10.39 1.60 7.98
C ASP A 17 -8.86 1.65 8.07
N LYS A 18 -8.31 1.60 9.29
CA LYS A 18 -6.85 1.60 9.48
C LYS A 18 -6.28 0.24 9.11
N ALA A 19 -5.40 0.22 8.11
CA ALA A 19 -4.59 -0.95 7.79
C ALA A 19 -3.58 -1.24 8.92
N THR A 20 -3.99 -2.04 9.91
CA THR A 20 -3.20 -2.38 11.11
C THR A 20 -2.36 -3.65 10.94
N SER A 21 -2.81 -4.56 10.07
CA SER A 21 -2.15 -5.84 9.81
C SER A 21 -1.02 -5.72 8.79
N LYS A 22 0.03 -6.54 8.92
CA LYS A 22 1.20 -6.56 8.03
C LYS A 22 1.34 -7.91 7.33
N LEU A 23 1.55 -7.89 6.02
CA LEU A 23 1.91 -9.06 5.22
C LEU A 23 3.38 -8.95 4.80
N ILE A 24 4.19 -9.95 5.14
CA ILE A 24 5.59 -10.05 4.69
C ILE A 24 5.70 -11.23 3.75
N CYS A 25 6.13 -10.97 2.51
CA CYS A 25 6.27 -12.00 1.48
C CYS A 25 7.71 -12.07 0.96
N ARG A 26 8.24 -13.30 0.82
CA ARG A 26 9.52 -13.56 0.15
C ARG A 26 9.24 -13.90 -1.31
N VAL A 27 9.84 -13.12 -2.21
CA VAL A 27 9.65 -13.29 -3.65
C VAL A 27 10.98 -13.18 -4.38
N ASN A 28 11.05 -13.78 -5.57
CA ASN A 28 12.21 -13.61 -6.44
C ASN A 28 12.33 -12.12 -6.84
N PRO A 29 13.54 -11.52 -6.79
CA PRO A 29 13.75 -10.11 -7.16
C PRO A 29 13.26 -9.76 -8.57
N LYS A 30 13.36 -10.69 -9.54
CA LYS A 30 12.88 -10.48 -10.92
C LYS A 30 11.36 -10.28 -10.96
N ILE A 31 10.64 -11.11 -10.20
CA ILE A 31 9.17 -11.02 -10.08
C ILE A 31 8.78 -9.72 -9.38
N LYS A 32 9.46 -9.36 -8.29
CA LYS A 32 9.22 -8.09 -7.60
C LYS A 32 9.41 -6.89 -8.54
N ALA A 33 10.44 -6.91 -9.38
CA ALA A 33 10.69 -5.85 -10.35
C ALA A 33 9.56 -5.74 -11.38
N GLN A 34 8.97 -6.86 -11.82
CA GLN A 34 7.80 -6.84 -12.70
C GLN A 34 6.60 -6.21 -12.00
N TRP A 35 6.32 -6.53 -10.74
CA TRP A 35 5.23 -5.91 -9.98
C TRP A 35 5.41 -4.40 -9.81
N VAL A 36 6.65 -3.94 -9.55
CA VAL A 36 6.96 -2.51 -9.47
C VAL A 36 6.65 -1.81 -10.80
N LYS A 37 7.04 -2.42 -11.93
CA LYS A 37 6.74 -1.87 -13.26
C LYS A 37 5.24 -1.81 -13.54
N SER A 38 4.49 -2.85 -13.17
CA SER A 38 3.02 -2.86 -13.30
C SER A 38 2.38 -1.76 -12.46
N ALA A 39 2.77 -1.64 -11.20
CA ALA A 39 2.29 -0.58 -10.31
C ALA A 39 2.59 0.83 -10.86
N GLN A 40 3.80 1.05 -11.37
CA GLN A 40 4.19 2.32 -12.00
C GLN A 40 3.38 2.63 -13.26
N LYS A 41 3.11 1.62 -14.10
CA LYS A 41 2.27 1.78 -15.29
C LYS A 41 0.85 2.22 -14.94
N GLU A 42 0.34 1.80 -13.78
CA GLU A 42 -0.97 2.21 -13.24
C GLU A 42 -0.91 3.47 -12.37
N GLY A 43 0.27 4.08 -12.19
CA GLY A 43 0.44 5.27 -11.34
C GLY A 43 0.27 5.01 -9.84
N LYS A 44 0.38 3.75 -9.39
CA LYS A 44 0.16 3.32 -8.00
C LYS A 44 1.48 3.00 -7.29
N LYS A 45 1.48 3.06 -5.95
CA LYS A 45 2.55 2.43 -5.16
C LYS A 45 2.42 0.91 -5.24
N LEU A 46 3.55 0.20 -5.10
CA LEU A 46 3.56 -1.26 -5.10
C LEU A 46 2.59 -1.86 -4.07
N THR A 47 2.51 -1.29 -2.87
CA THR A 47 1.62 -1.77 -1.81
C THR A 47 0.14 -1.63 -2.17
N GLU A 48 -0.24 -0.52 -2.81
CA GLU A 48 -1.61 -0.29 -3.27
C GLU A 48 -1.96 -1.27 -4.39
N TRP A 49 -1.07 -1.39 -5.37
CA TRP A 49 -1.23 -2.33 -6.48
C TRP A 49 -1.38 -3.79 -6.02
N VAL A 50 -0.52 -4.26 -5.11
CA VAL A 50 -0.62 -5.63 -4.57
C VAL A 50 -1.93 -5.83 -3.81
N THR A 51 -2.37 -4.83 -3.03
CA THR A 51 -3.62 -4.92 -2.28
C THR A 51 -4.83 -5.03 -3.22
N ASP A 52 -4.87 -4.21 -4.27
CA ASP A 52 -5.94 -4.26 -5.28
C ASP A 52 -6.01 -5.63 -5.97
N VAL A 53 -4.86 -6.16 -6.40
CA VAL A 53 -4.79 -7.47 -7.06
C VAL A 53 -5.28 -8.58 -6.12
N LEU A 54 -4.86 -8.56 -4.84
CA LEU A 54 -5.31 -9.55 -3.87
C LEU A 54 -6.81 -9.43 -3.58
N ASN A 55 -7.33 -8.20 -3.47
CA ASN A 55 -8.76 -7.96 -3.25
C ASN A 55 -9.60 -8.42 -4.45
N GLU A 56 -9.16 -8.15 -5.69
CA GLU A 56 -9.82 -8.66 -6.90
C GLU A 56 -9.92 -10.18 -6.88
N LYS A 57 -8.82 -10.86 -6.51
CA LYS A 57 -8.79 -12.33 -6.46
C LYS A 57 -9.55 -12.93 -5.28
N ALA A 58 -9.63 -12.24 -4.15
CA ALA A 58 -10.37 -12.69 -2.98
C ALA A 58 -11.88 -12.44 -3.09
N SER A 59 -12.30 -11.50 -3.94
CA SER A 59 -13.71 -11.15 -4.17
C SER A 59 -14.38 -12.00 -5.26
N ALA A 60 -13.66 -13.00 -5.78
CA ALA A 60 -14.10 -13.90 -6.85
C ALA A 60 -14.51 -15.28 -6.31
#